data_AF-A0A6J8DUG6-F1
#
_entry.id   AF-A0A6J8DUG6-F1
#
_cell.length_a   1.000
_cell.length_b   1.000
_cell.length_c   1.000
_cell.angle_alpha   90.00
_cell.angle_beta   90.00
_cell.angle_gamma   90.00
#
_symmetry.space_group_name_H-M   'P 1'
#
loop_
_entity.id
_entity.type
_entity.pdbx_description
1 polymer ?
#
loop_
_entity_poly.entity_id
_entity_poly.type
_entity_poly.pdbx_seq_one_letter_code
_entity_poly.pdbx_strand_id
1 'polypeptide(L)'
;MENILTNYKCHVKCVDDTNPISPLQRPRGMSGTAVCYKHEISNSVIEKPDGSMRNIVIKVNIKPKSLLVIGVYMPCRGGADADNEYREIVDEISELVLKYKSLCDIVIAGDMPNSRDKIFLDFIKEHYLYTPSGLGHENTYFHPSGTSSTQTDYIMESTPGLINNYNLGSSVSSFKHISA
;
A
#
# COMPACT_ATOMS: atom_id res chain seq x y z
N MET A 1 13.26 16.71 7.73
CA MET A 1 12.13 16.14 6.95
C MET A 1 11.33 17.20 6.21
N GLU A 2 11.28 18.47 6.65
CA GLU A 2 10.46 19.53 6.02
C GLU A 2 10.80 19.85 4.56
N ASN A 3 12.06 19.71 4.10
CA ASN A 3 12.44 20.05 2.72
C ASN A 3 12.11 18.97 1.67
N ILE A 4 11.77 17.73 2.05
CA ILE A 4 11.46 16.67 1.06
C ILE A 4 10.00 16.77 0.59
N LEU A 5 9.10 17.25 1.46
CA LEU A 5 7.68 17.32 1.16
C LEU A 5 7.29 18.53 0.30
N THR A 6 8.17 19.51 0.08
CA THR A 6 7.84 20.71 -0.71
C THR A 6 7.51 20.41 -2.17
N ASN A 7 7.92 19.24 -2.68
CA ASN A 7 7.67 18.81 -4.05
C ASN A 7 6.55 17.76 -4.17
N TYR A 8 5.91 17.40 -3.06
CA TYR A 8 4.93 16.32 -3.00
C TYR A 8 3.62 16.81 -2.37
N LYS A 9 2.50 16.34 -2.93
CA LYS A 9 1.25 16.28 -2.18
C LYS A 9 1.19 14.93 -1.48
N CYS A 10 0.61 14.90 -0.30
CA CYS A 10 0.34 13.66 0.41
C CYS A 10 -1.13 13.61 0.78
N HIS A 11 -1.77 12.48 0.46
CA HIS A 11 -3.04 12.09 1.04
C HIS A 11 -2.72 11.15 2.21
N VAL A 12 -3.38 11.34 3.35
CA VAL A 12 -3.08 10.61 4.59
C VAL A 12 -4.40 10.20 5.24
N LYS A 13 -4.45 8.97 5.76
CA LYS A 13 -5.49 8.51 6.67
C LYS A 13 -4.83 7.96 7.93
N CYS A 14 -5.37 8.31 9.09
CA CYS A 14 -4.86 7.87 10.39
C CYS A 14 -6.01 7.34 11.25
N VAL A 15 -5.78 6.25 11.97
CA VAL A 15 -6.79 5.70 12.91
C VAL A 15 -6.96 6.64 14.11
N ASP A 16 -5.90 7.36 14.50
CA ASP A 16 -5.91 8.24 15.67
C ASP A 16 -6.78 9.50 15.48
N ASP A 17 -7.11 9.86 14.24
CA ASP A 17 -7.96 11.03 13.94
C ASP A 17 -9.38 10.87 14.51
N THR A 18 -9.84 9.63 14.75
CA THR A 18 -11.16 9.34 15.32
C THR A 18 -11.12 9.05 16.83
N ASN A 19 -9.94 8.87 17.42
CA ASN A 19 -9.77 8.63 18.86
C ASN A 19 -8.45 9.25 19.37
N PRO A 20 -8.43 10.55 19.68
CA PRO A 20 -7.21 11.26 20.05
C PRO A 20 -6.64 10.72 21.36
N ILE A 21 -5.43 10.16 21.30
CA ILE A 21 -4.79 9.60 22.49
C ILE A 21 -4.25 10.73 23.37
N SER A 22 -4.42 10.58 24.69
CA SER A 22 -4.04 11.54 25.71
C SER A 22 -2.58 12.04 25.57
N PRO A 23 -2.30 13.35 25.75
CA PRO A 23 -0.99 13.96 25.53
C PRO A 23 0.09 13.57 26.56
N LEU A 24 -0.24 12.76 27.57
CA LEU A 24 0.65 12.45 28.70
C LEU A 24 1.78 11.45 28.36
N GLN A 25 1.70 10.75 27.24
CA GLN A 25 2.76 9.92 26.67
C GLN A 25 2.72 10.10 25.15
N ARG A 26 3.86 10.05 24.45
CA ARG A 26 3.82 9.88 22.97
C ARG A 26 3.27 8.48 22.72
N PRO A 27 1.97 8.34 22.42
CA PRO A 27 1.43 7.03 22.21
C PRO A 27 2.01 6.51 20.89
N ARG A 28 2.22 5.20 20.80
CA ARG A 28 2.34 4.60 19.47
C ARG A 28 1.00 4.86 18.80
N GLY A 29 1.00 5.65 17.73
CA GLY A 29 -0.23 5.90 16.97
C GLY A 29 -0.86 4.57 16.55
N MET A 30 -2.19 4.50 16.49
CA MET A 30 -2.93 3.26 16.24
C MET A 30 -2.88 2.79 14.78
N SER A 31 -2.11 3.50 13.93
CA SER A 31 -1.76 3.23 12.51
C SER A 31 -2.01 4.47 11.65
N GLY A 32 -1.39 4.52 10.48
CA GLY A 32 -1.77 5.42 9.42
C GLY A 32 -1.17 4.98 8.09
N THR A 33 -1.86 5.34 7.01
CA THR A 33 -1.40 5.08 5.64
C THR A 33 -1.34 6.41 4.90
N ALA A 34 -0.26 6.61 4.15
CA ALA A 34 -0.04 7.81 3.36
C ALA A 34 0.34 7.44 1.93
N VAL A 35 -0.20 8.19 0.97
CA VAL A 35 0.27 8.15 -0.42
C VAL A 35 0.74 9.55 -0.79
N CYS A 36 2.02 9.66 -1.09
CA CYS A 36 2.63 10.89 -1.54
C CYS A 36 2.92 10.81 -3.04
N TYR A 37 2.64 11.90 -3.75
CA TYR A 37 2.80 12.02 -5.19
C TYR A 37 3.34 13.39 -5.57
N LYS A 38 4.13 13.46 -6.63
CA LYS A 38 4.75 14.72 -7.08
C LYS A 38 3.69 15.76 -7.44
N HIS A 39 3.97 17.04 -7.16
CA HIS A 39 3.09 18.14 -7.57
C HIS A 39 2.79 18.13 -9.08
N GLU A 40 3.79 17.75 -9.88
CA GLU A 40 3.70 17.64 -11.34
C GLU A 40 2.54 16.77 -11.83
N ILE A 41 2.20 15.71 -11.09
CA ILE A 41 1.11 14.79 -11.45
C ILE A 41 -0.19 15.09 -10.70
N SER A 42 -0.21 16.09 -9.83
CA SER A 42 -1.33 16.30 -8.91
C SER A 42 -2.65 16.62 -9.58
N ASN A 43 -2.63 17.26 -10.77
CA ASN A 43 -3.86 17.52 -11.55
C ASN A 43 -4.48 16.25 -12.14
N SER A 44 -3.70 15.17 -12.23
CA SER A 44 -4.16 13.86 -12.69
C SER A 44 -4.61 12.97 -11.54
N VAL A 45 -4.33 13.34 -10.29
CA VAL A 45 -4.67 12.54 -9.11
C VAL A 45 -6.01 12.99 -8.54
N ILE A 46 -6.91 12.03 -8.32
CA ILE A 46 -8.19 12.19 -7.65
C ILE A 46 -8.17 11.31 -6.40
N GLU A 47 -8.27 11.94 -5.23
CA GLU A 47 -8.44 11.24 -3.96
C GLU A 47 -9.84 10.61 -3.92
N LYS A 48 -9.91 9.35 -3.49
CA LYS A 48 -11.17 8.60 -3.39
C LYS A 48 -11.54 8.47 -1.92
N PRO A 49 -12.79 8.77 -1.54
CA PRO A 49 -13.22 8.65 -0.15
C PRO A 49 -13.39 7.18 0.29
N ASP A 50 -13.25 6.25 -0.65
CA ASP A 50 -13.37 4.81 -0.42
C ASP A 50 -12.23 4.27 0.47
N GLY A 51 -12.48 3.14 1.13
CA GLY A 51 -11.57 2.50 2.07
C GLY A 51 -11.60 3.09 3.48
N SER A 52 -11.28 2.26 4.46
CA SER A 52 -11.19 2.59 5.89
C SER A 52 -9.95 3.44 6.19
N MET A 53 -9.68 3.69 7.48
CA MET A 53 -8.46 4.38 7.92
C MET A 53 -7.17 3.59 7.66
N ARG A 54 -7.29 2.30 7.31
CA ARG A 54 -6.17 1.41 6.98
C ARG A 54 -5.85 1.38 5.47
N ASN A 55 -6.81 1.82 4.65
CA ASN A 55 -6.74 1.77 3.20
C ASN A 55 -6.90 3.16 2.59
N ILE A 56 -5.86 3.61 1.90
CA ILE A 56 -5.86 4.89 1.19
C ILE A 56 -6.00 4.65 -0.30
N VAL A 57 -6.94 5.35 -0.94
CA VAL A 57 -7.27 5.10 -2.34
C VAL A 57 -7.12 6.39 -3.13
N ILE A 58 -6.26 6.36 -4.14
CA ILE A 58 -6.16 7.44 -5.12
C ILE A 58 -6.36 6.89 -6.53
N LYS A 59 -6.97 7.69 -7.39
CA LYS A 59 -7.09 7.40 -8.82
C LYS A 59 -6.20 8.37 -9.60
N VAL A 60 -5.31 7.84 -10.41
CA VAL A 60 -4.48 8.60 -11.35
C VAL A 60 -5.10 8.48 -12.74
N ASN A 61 -5.57 9.61 -13.28
CA ASN A 61 -6.13 9.71 -14.61
C ASN A 61 -5.01 9.73 -15.65
N ILE A 62 -4.60 8.54 -16.08
CA ILE A 62 -3.65 8.33 -17.17
C ILE A 62 -4.33 7.58 -18.32
N LYS A 63 -3.72 7.69 -19.51
CA LYS A 63 -4.19 7.04 -20.74
C LYS A 63 -3.34 5.79 -21.02
N PRO A 64 -3.91 4.76 -21.67
CA PRO A 64 -5.29 4.66 -22.16
C PRO A 64 -6.31 4.34 -21.07
N LYS A 65 -5.85 3.78 -19.94
CA LYS A 65 -6.68 3.36 -18.81
C LYS A 65 -6.15 4.01 -17.53
N SER A 66 -7.07 4.46 -16.67
CA SER A 66 -6.69 5.08 -15.38
C SER A 66 -6.03 4.05 -14.46
N LEU A 67 -5.17 4.52 -13.56
CA LEU A 67 -4.55 3.71 -12.53
C LEU A 67 -5.20 3.99 -11.18
N LEU A 68 -5.63 2.96 -10.47
CA LEU A 68 -6.04 3.02 -9.08
C LEU A 68 -4.84 2.57 -8.22
N VAL A 69 -4.44 3.39 -7.26
CA VAL A 69 -3.43 3.04 -6.27
C VAL A 69 -4.13 2.89 -4.93
N ILE A 70 -3.98 1.70 -4.34
CA ILE A 70 -4.48 1.36 -3.01
C ILE A 70 -3.27 1.18 -2.10
N GLY A 71 -3.05 2.13 -1.19
CA GLY A 71 -2.10 1.99 -0.10
C GLY A 71 -2.75 1.24 1.07
N VAL A 72 -2.06 0.26 1.62
CA VAL A 72 -2.61 -0.65 2.64
C VAL A 72 -1.66 -0.73 3.84
N TYR A 73 -2.23 -0.77 5.04
CA TYR A 73 -1.48 -1.15 6.25
C TYR A 73 -2.31 -2.12 7.08
N MET A 74 -1.93 -3.40 7.04
CA MET A 74 -2.61 -4.50 7.73
C MET A 74 -2.18 -4.60 9.21
N PRO A 75 -3.05 -5.09 10.11
CA PRO A 75 -2.70 -5.31 11.50
C PRO A 75 -1.62 -6.40 11.63
N CYS A 76 -0.67 -6.16 12.54
CA CYS A 76 0.28 -7.19 12.96
C CYS A 76 -0.41 -8.20 13.88
N ARG A 77 0.11 -9.44 13.89
CA ARG A 77 -0.33 -10.47 14.84
C ARG A 77 -0.11 -10.03 16.30
N GLY A 78 -0.98 -10.51 17.20
CA GLY A 78 -0.82 -10.37 18.65
C GLY A 78 -1.88 -9.51 19.34
N GLY A 79 -2.72 -8.79 18.58
CA GLY A 79 -3.95 -8.20 19.12
C GLY A 79 -5.04 -9.26 19.29
N ALA A 80 -5.95 -9.04 20.24
CA ALA A 80 -7.09 -9.95 20.47
C ALA A 80 -7.97 -10.13 19.22
N ASP A 81 -8.12 -9.05 18.43
CA ASP A 81 -8.95 -9.00 17.23
C ASP A 81 -8.16 -8.92 15.92
N ALA A 82 -6.84 -9.10 15.96
CA ALA A 82 -5.96 -8.86 14.80
C ALA A 82 -6.35 -9.70 13.57
N ASP A 83 -6.79 -10.95 13.77
CA ASP A 83 -7.21 -11.83 12.67
C ASP A 83 -8.55 -11.41 12.05
N ASN A 84 -9.47 -10.87 12.86
CA ASN A 84 -10.75 -10.35 12.38
C ASN A 84 -10.53 -9.05 11.60
N GLU A 85 -9.76 -8.11 12.17
CA GLU A 85 -9.37 -6.87 11.48
C GLU A 85 -8.65 -7.17 10.16
N TYR A 86 -7.77 -8.18 10.14
CA TYR A 86 -7.08 -8.60 8.91
C TYR A 86 -8.08 -9.04 7.83
N ARG A 87 -9.07 -9.86 8.19
CA ARG A 87 -10.11 -10.33 7.26
C ARG A 87 -10.96 -9.18 6.74
N GLU A 88 -11.40 -8.29 7.62
CA GLU A 88 -12.20 -7.12 7.25
C GLU A 88 -11.47 -6.22 6.24
N ILE A 89 -10.16 -6.00 6.44
CA ILE A 89 -9.35 -5.20 5.50
C ILE A 89 -9.17 -5.94 4.17
N VAL A 90 -8.99 -7.27 4.17
CA VAL A 90 -8.93 -8.06 2.92
C VAL A 90 -10.25 -8.01 2.16
N ASP A 91 -11.38 -8.12 2.85
CA ASP A 91 -12.72 -8.02 2.26
C ASP A 91 -12.93 -6.61 1.69
N GLU A 92 -12.54 -5.56 2.42
CA GLU A 92 -12.62 -4.18 1.94
C GLU A 92 -11.79 -3.96 0.67
N ILE A 93 -10.54 -4.46 0.62
CA ILE A 93 -9.71 -4.34 -0.58
C ILE A 93 -10.32 -5.14 -1.74
N SER A 94 -10.91 -6.30 -1.46
CA SER A 94 -11.62 -7.10 -2.46
C SER A 94 -12.78 -6.32 -3.08
N GLU A 95 -13.59 -5.64 -2.27
CA GLU A 95 -14.67 -4.78 -2.75
C GLU A 95 -14.14 -3.64 -3.63
N LEU A 96 -13.03 -3.00 -3.23
CA LEU A 96 -12.38 -1.95 -4.03
C LEU A 96 -11.90 -2.49 -5.39
N VAL A 97 -11.27 -3.66 -5.41
CA VAL A 97 -10.81 -4.29 -6.65
C VAL A 97 -11.99 -4.59 -7.57
N LEU A 98 -13.05 -5.21 -7.05
CA LEU A 98 -14.25 -5.53 -7.81
C LEU A 98 -14.93 -4.27 -8.37
N LYS A 99 -15.00 -3.20 -7.57
CA LYS A 99 -15.60 -1.92 -7.95
C LYS A 99 -14.86 -1.23 -9.10
N TYR A 100 -13.53 -1.31 -9.14
CA TYR A 100 -12.71 -0.52 -10.06
C TYR A 100 -12.07 -1.31 -11.21
N LYS A 101 -12.00 -2.65 -11.15
CA LYS A 101 -11.26 -3.46 -12.14
C LYS A 101 -11.66 -3.26 -13.60
N SER A 102 -12.94 -2.93 -13.86
CA SER A 102 -13.44 -2.67 -15.21
C SER A 102 -13.05 -1.28 -15.74
N LEU A 103 -12.71 -0.34 -14.86
CA LEU A 103 -12.47 1.06 -15.18
C LEU A 103 -10.99 1.46 -15.07
N CYS A 104 -10.24 0.78 -14.20
CA CYS A 104 -8.87 1.11 -13.86
C CYS A 104 -7.98 -0.14 -13.92
N ASP A 105 -6.71 0.09 -14.21
CA ASP A 105 -5.66 -0.82 -13.76
C ASP A 105 -5.40 -0.54 -12.28
N ILE A 106 -5.02 -1.56 -11.50
CA ILE A 106 -4.96 -1.46 -10.06
C ILE A 106 -3.55 -1.84 -9.60
N VAL A 107 -2.99 -1.02 -8.72
CA VAL A 107 -1.80 -1.32 -7.93
C VAL A 107 -2.18 -1.26 -6.45
N ILE A 108 -1.83 -2.31 -5.72
CA ILE A 108 -2.00 -2.41 -4.27
C ILE A 108 -0.60 -2.46 -3.66
N ALA A 109 -0.31 -1.61 -2.67
CA ALA A 109 1.01 -1.57 -2.05
C ALA A 109 0.93 -1.29 -0.55
N GLY A 110 1.86 -1.86 0.21
CA GLY A 110 2.05 -1.53 1.62
C GLY A 110 2.41 -2.74 2.49
N ASP A 111 2.24 -2.58 3.80
CA ASP A 111 2.59 -3.57 4.82
C ASP A 111 1.44 -4.56 5.00
N MET A 112 1.67 -5.81 4.63
CA MET A 112 0.74 -6.94 4.62
C MET A 112 1.44 -8.15 5.29
N PRO A 113 1.64 -8.12 6.62
CA PRO A 113 2.46 -9.08 7.34
C PRO A 113 1.71 -10.39 7.58
N ASN A 114 1.27 -11.09 6.53
CA ASN A 114 0.62 -12.40 6.58
C ASN A 114 0.54 -13.03 5.17
N SER A 115 1.49 -12.74 4.31
CA SER A 115 1.41 -13.16 2.90
C SER A 115 1.45 -14.67 2.66
N ARG A 116 1.88 -15.42 3.66
CA ARG A 116 1.88 -16.89 3.66
C ARG A 116 0.60 -17.48 4.27
N ASP A 117 -0.30 -16.63 4.73
CA ASP A 117 -1.61 -17.04 5.21
C ASP A 117 -2.53 -17.38 4.03
N LYS A 118 -3.35 -18.41 4.21
CA LYS A 118 -4.29 -18.89 3.21
C LYS A 118 -5.23 -17.78 2.75
N ILE A 119 -5.64 -16.89 3.66
CA ILE A 119 -6.55 -15.76 3.35
C ILE A 119 -5.95 -14.84 2.29
N PHE A 120 -4.69 -14.43 2.49
CA PHE A 120 -4.02 -13.53 1.55
C PHE A 120 -3.73 -14.20 0.21
N LEU A 121 -3.31 -15.47 0.25
CA LEU A 121 -3.06 -16.24 -0.96
C LEU A 121 -4.35 -16.49 -1.76
N ASP A 122 -5.47 -16.73 -1.09
CA ASP A 122 -6.78 -16.88 -1.72
C ASP A 122 -7.22 -15.54 -2.33
N PHE A 123 -7.06 -14.42 -1.62
CA PHE A 123 -7.29 -13.07 -2.15
C PHE A 123 -6.48 -12.79 -3.43
N ILE A 124 -5.18 -13.05 -3.43
CA ILE A 124 -4.32 -12.88 -4.62
C ILE A 124 -4.85 -13.68 -5.81
N LYS A 125 -5.22 -14.95 -5.57
CA LYS A 125 -5.71 -15.86 -6.60
C LYS A 125 -7.07 -15.42 -7.14
N GLU A 126 -7.99 -15.06 -6.25
CA GLU A 126 -9.35 -14.65 -6.61
C GLU A 126 -9.36 -13.40 -7.50
N HIS A 127 -8.49 -12.44 -7.19
CA HIS A 127 -8.43 -11.16 -7.90
C HIS A 127 -7.37 -11.11 -9.01
N TYR A 128 -6.71 -12.24 -9.31
CA TYR A 128 -5.64 -12.34 -10.30
C TYR A 128 -4.58 -11.23 -10.12
N LEU A 129 -4.07 -11.11 -8.90
CA LEU A 129 -3.03 -10.14 -8.56
C LEU A 129 -1.64 -10.72 -8.82
N TYR A 130 -0.74 -9.88 -9.32
CA TYR A 130 0.62 -10.27 -9.67
C TYR A 130 1.65 -9.44 -8.92
N THR A 131 2.76 -10.04 -8.51
CA THR A 131 3.93 -9.28 -8.09
C THR A 131 4.72 -8.85 -9.32
N PRO A 132 5.08 -7.56 -9.47
CA PRO A 132 5.87 -7.07 -10.60
C PRO A 132 7.15 -7.86 -10.80
N SER A 133 7.50 -8.16 -12.06
CA SER A 133 8.73 -8.88 -12.37
C SER A 133 9.97 -8.05 -11.98
N GLY A 134 10.94 -8.70 -11.35
CA GLY A 134 12.18 -8.06 -10.90
C GLY A 134 12.13 -7.46 -9.50
N LEU A 135 10.96 -7.45 -8.84
CA LEU A 135 10.90 -7.26 -7.39
C LEU A 135 11.26 -8.59 -6.71
N GLY A 136 12.36 -8.59 -5.96
CA GLY A 136 12.81 -9.78 -5.23
C GLY A 136 11.82 -10.19 -4.15
N HIS A 137 11.78 -11.49 -3.84
CA HIS A 137 11.09 -12.03 -2.66
C HIS A 137 11.97 -11.88 -1.40
N GLU A 138 12.61 -10.73 -1.26
CA GLU A 138 13.51 -10.43 -0.15
C GLU A 138 12.72 -10.07 1.10
N ASN A 139 13.33 -10.30 2.27
CA ASN A 139 12.72 -9.90 3.53
C ASN A 139 12.74 -8.36 3.63
N THR A 140 11.60 -7.78 3.97
CA THR A 140 11.41 -6.33 4.10
C THR A 140 11.38 -5.90 5.56
N TYR A 141 11.18 -6.87 6.47
CA TYR A 141 11.27 -6.69 7.92
C TYR A 141 12.38 -7.56 8.52
N PHE A 142 13.20 -6.96 9.37
CA PHE A 142 14.26 -7.61 10.12
C PHE A 142 14.06 -7.32 11.61
N HIS A 143 13.87 -8.38 12.40
CA HIS A 143 13.70 -8.22 13.83
C HIS A 143 14.99 -7.65 14.46
N PRO A 144 14.92 -6.66 15.37
CA PRO A 144 16.11 -6.00 15.92
C PRO A 144 17.13 -6.92 16.61
N SER A 145 16.68 -8.06 17.15
CA SER A 145 17.58 -9.07 17.73
C SER A 145 18.36 -9.89 16.69
N GLY A 146 18.04 -9.74 15.40
CA GLY A 146 18.58 -10.57 14.32
C GLY A 146 18.01 -12.00 14.25
N THR A 147 17.05 -12.36 15.11
CA THR A 147 16.55 -13.74 15.21
C THR A 147 15.55 -14.13 14.13
N SER A 148 14.94 -13.16 13.46
CA SER A 148 13.96 -13.42 12.40
C SER A 148 13.96 -12.29 11.38
N SER A 149 13.60 -12.66 10.16
CA SER A 149 13.32 -11.72 9.08
C SER A 149 12.18 -12.29 8.24
N THR A 150 11.35 -11.41 7.68
CA THR A 150 10.19 -11.80 6.88
C THR A 150 9.90 -10.74 5.83
N GLN A 151 9.30 -11.16 4.74
CA GLN A 151 8.69 -10.25 3.78
C GLN A 151 7.29 -9.88 4.29
N THR A 152 7.08 -8.58 4.52
CA THR A 152 5.80 -8.02 4.96
C THR A 152 5.30 -6.96 4.00
N ASP A 153 6.18 -6.31 3.24
CA ASP A 153 5.81 -5.28 2.28
C ASP A 153 5.63 -5.87 0.89
N TYR A 154 4.49 -5.56 0.28
CA TYR A 154 4.14 -6.05 -1.05
C TYR A 154 3.75 -4.90 -1.98
N ILE A 155 4.04 -5.10 -3.26
CA ILE A 155 3.47 -4.35 -4.37
C ILE A 155 2.83 -5.39 -5.29
N MET A 156 1.55 -5.20 -5.59
CA MET A 156 0.77 -6.09 -6.44
C MET A 156 0.09 -5.28 -7.53
N GLU A 157 -0.04 -5.87 -8.72
CA GLU A 157 -0.67 -5.27 -9.90
C GLU A 157 -1.77 -6.18 -10.46
N SER A 158 -2.88 -5.60 -10.93
CA SER A 158 -3.98 -6.35 -11.55
C SER A 158 -3.71 -6.76 -13.00
N THR A 159 -2.58 -6.32 -13.57
CA THR A 159 -2.19 -6.62 -14.94
C THR A 159 -0.70 -6.89 -14.94
N PRO A 160 -0.24 -8.07 -15.43
CA PRO A 160 1.18 -8.39 -15.42
C PRO A 160 2.01 -7.36 -16.21
N GLY A 161 3.06 -6.85 -15.60
CA GLY A 161 3.97 -5.86 -16.17
C GLY A 161 3.42 -4.43 -16.18
N LEU A 162 2.29 -4.15 -15.52
CA LEU A 162 1.67 -2.83 -15.46
C LEU A 162 2.65 -1.75 -15.01
N ILE A 163 3.35 -1.97 -13.90
CA ILE A 163 4.29 -0.98 -13.36
C ILE A 163 5.46 -0.74 -14.33
N ASN A 164 5.93 -1.80 -14.99
CA ASN A 164 7.00 -1.70 -15.98
C ASN A 164 6.56 -0.93 -17.23
N ASN A 165 5.30 -1.08 -17.65
CA ASN A 165 4.73 -0.35 -18.78
C ASN A 165 4.64 1.17 -18.52
N TYR A 166 4.44 1.59 -17.27
CA TYR A 166 4.45 3.00 -16.91
C TYR A 166 5.87 3.60 -16.76
N ASN A 167 6.90 2.77 -16.65
CA ASN A 167 8.30 3.21 -16.51
C ASN A 167 9.00 3.55 -17.85
N LEU A 168 8.29 3.52 -18.99
CA LEU A 168 8.89 3.67 -20.32
C LEU A 168 9.24 5.11 -20.77
N GLY A 169 9.24 6.09 -19.85
CA GLY A 169 9.53 7.49 -20.16
C GLY A 169 10.76 8.10 -19.48
N SER A 170 11.35 7.45 -18.49
CA SER A 170 12.49 8.02 -17.76
C SER A 170 13.49 6.94 -17.42
N SER A 171 14.71 7.15 -17.90
CA SER A 171 15.97 6.54 -17.46
C SER A 171 16.16 6.69 -15.95
N VAL A 172 15.43 5.92 -15.15
CA VAL A 172 15.76 5.69 -13.74
C VAL A 172 16.68 4.48 -13.71
N SER A 173 17.95 4.73 -14.04
CA SER A 173 19.03 3.81 -13.75
C SER A 173 19.08 3.58 -12.24
N SER A 174 18.90 2.33 -11.84
CA SER A 174 19.18 1.77 -10.51
C SER A 174 18.38 2.34 -9.33
N PHE A 175 17.44 1.54 -8.81
CA PHE A 175 17.26 1.47 -7.36
C PHE A 175 18.58 0.97 -6.77
N LYS A 176 19.43 1.89 -6.30
CA LYS A 176 20.53 1.51 -5.42
C LYS A 176 19.94 1.24 -4.06
N HIS A 177 20.00 -0.02 -3.64
CA HIS A 177 19.80 -0.41 -2.26
C HIS A 177 20.76 0.41 -1.40
N ILE A 178 20.24 1.37 -0.64
CA ILE A 178 20.98 2.02 0.44
C ILE A 178 20.79 1.10 1.64
N SER A 179 21.79 0.24 1.88
CA SER A 179 21.95 -0.41 3.18
C SER A 179 22.39 0.66 4.18
N ALA A 180 21.75 0.69 5.34
CA ALA A 180 22.24 1.43 6.51
C ALA A 180 23.58 0.85 7.00
#